data_AF-A0A7I8XJH5-F1
#
_entry.id   AF-A0A7I8XJH5-F1
#
_cell.length_a   1.000
_cell.length_b   1.000
_cell.length_c   1.000
_cell.angle_alpha   90.00
_cell.angle_beta   90.00
_cell.angle_gamma   90.00
#
_symmetry.space_group_name_H-M   'P 1'
#
loop_
_entity.id
_entity.type
_entity.pdbx_description
1 polymer ?
#
loop_
_entity_poly.entity_id
_entity_poly.type
_entity_poly.pdbx_seq_one_letter_code
_entity_poly.pdbx_strand_id
1 'polypeptide(L)'
;MDLNIENKKKQIHFAGVLVDQGGEDDNEDIAYGNVQIVWFYVFNYLVMFIFTMIAVYLAETEYDPQTNFQLNGTYRVLHENIGYCVEMKPADSRVEWLSLLRMVDTYVLSNIMFRLACGLSLCYRVFMPWALWAKLVFYYPRSLPFKISAGIMLLLQKVEVCCLMIFSINMLKFDYKYAYHLCFVVWLVSNPIIMAISTWLHVCDAFENLIDRLGIFMKLAASIVFIWYAPSFYFTHLDYIWQPKCHPYVNYGQAMSEYLTFISYFVFNLCLLFDIRDLRGLVYPRSVAGECEMVVPKNFKKGERYDRCR
;
A
#
# COMPACT_ATOMS: atom_id res chain seq x y z
N MET A 1 20.40 -33.02 -38.67
CA MET A 1 19.85 -31.74 -39.21
C MET A 1 19.54 -30.93 -37.97
N ASP A 2 20.62 -30.47 -37.34
CA ASP A 2 20.65 -30.04 -35.96
C ASP A 2 20.57 -28.52 -35.93
N LEU A 3 19.46 -28.01 -35.41
CA LEU A 3 19.20 -26.59 -35.26
C LEU A 3 19.95 -26.08 -34.02
N ASN A 4 21.17 -25.62 -34.28
CA ASN A 4 22.00 -24.88 -33.34
C ASN A 4 21.40 -23.46 -33.18
N ILE A 5 20.58 -23.25 -32.16
CA ILE A 5 20.08 -21.92 -31.79
C ILE A 5 21.12 -21.27 -30.88
N GLU A 6 22.06 -20.54 -31.48
CA GLU A 6 22.96 -19.64 -30.77
C GLU A 6 22.16 -18.50 -30.11
N ASN A 7 22.03 -18.57 -28.78
CA ASN A 7 21.64 -17.45 -27.94
C ASN A 7 22.69 -16.33 -28.06
N LYS A 8 22.45 -15.36 -28.94
CA LYS A 8 23.21 -14.11 -28.99
C LYS A 8 22.93 -13.27 -27.72
N LYS A 9 23.73 -13.49 -26.67
CA LYS A 9 23.88 -12.54 -25.56
C LYS A 9 24.42 -11.21 -26.10
N LYS A 10 23.73 -10.10 -25.83
CA LYS A 10 24.21 -8.75 -26.15
C LYS A 10 25.31 -8.37 -25.16
N GLN A 11 26.57 -8.39 -25.59
CA GLN A 11 27.71 -7.88 -24.84
C GLN A 11 27.79 -6.36 -25.00
N ILE A 12 27.91 -5.60 -23.90
CA ILE A 12 28.18 -4.16 -23.92
C ILE A 12 29.42 -3.91 -23.07
N HIS A 13 30.44 -3.28 -23.66
CA HIS A 13 31.66 -2.89 -22.97
C HIS A 13 31.43 -1.62 -22.12
N PHE A 14 31.73 -1.69 -20.83
CA PHE A 14 31.92 -0.50 -19.97
C PHE A 14 33.30 -0.61 -19.30
N ALA A 15 34.15 0.41 -19.49
CA ALA A 15 35.42 0.61 -18.78
C ALA A 15 36.38 -0.61 -18.71
N GLY A 16 36.50 -1.40 -19.79
CA GLY A 16 37.48 -2.48 -19.87
C GLY A 16 37.19 -3.71 -18.98
N VAL A 17 36.05 -3.74 -18.29
CA VAL A 17 35.58 -4.91 -17.55
C VAL A 17 34.47 -5.57 -18.36
N LEU A 18 34.67 -6.83 -18.73
CA LEU A 18 33.62 -7.70 -19.29
C LEU A 18 32.58 -7.94 -18.18
N VAL A 19 31.49 -7.17 -18.20
CA VAL A 19 30.29 -7.52 -17.44
C VAL A 19 29.53 -8.50 -18.34
N ASP A 20 29.71 -9.80 -18.10
CA ASP A 20 28.79 -10.80 -18.64
C ASP A 20 27.39 -10.41 -18.15
N GLN A 21 26.39 -10.43 -19.03
CA GLN A 21 25.00 -10.59 -18.59
C GLN A 21 24.87 -12.03 -18.06
N GLY A 22 25.64 -12.35 -17.03
CA GLY A 22 25.34 -13.46 -16.16
C GLY A 22 23.94 -13.15 -15.63
N GLY A 23 22.97 -13.99 -15.99
CA GLY A 23 21.86 -14.17 -15.06
C GLY A 23 22.48 -14.35 -13.70
N GLU A 24 21.97 -13.62 -12.71
CA GLU A 24 22.39 -13.78 -11.33
C GLU A 24 22.56 -15.28 -11.05
N ASP A 25 23.65 -15.67 -10.39
CA ASP A 25 23.78 -17.03 -9.90
C ASP A 25 22.54 -17.29 -9.05
N ASP A 26 21.61 -18.03 -9.66
CA ASP A 26 20.29 -18.32 -9.16
C ASP A 26 20.45 -19.31 -8.02
N ASN A 27 20.90 -18.79 -6.88
CA ASN A 27 21.20 -19.49 -5.63
C ASN A 27 19.94 -19.81 -4.84
N GLU A 28 18.79 -19.90 -5.53
CA GLU A 28 17.50 -20.36 -5.00
C GLU A 28 17.63 -21.70 -4.28
N ASP A 29 18.55 -22.53 -4.77
CA ASP A 29 18.90 -23.87 -4.27
C ASP A 29 19.74 -23.87 -2.97
N ILE A 30 20.20 -22.71 -2.51
CA ILE A 30 21.06 -22.54 -1.32
C ILE A 30 20.36 -21.74 -0.20
N ALA A 31 19.16 -21.19 -0.45
CA ALA A 31 18.45 -20.40 0.56
C ALA A 31 18.03 -21.25 1.77
N TYR A 32 18.28 -20.74 2.99
CA TYR A 32 17.93 -21.38 4.29
C TYR A 32 16.42 -21.66 4.48
N GLY A 33 15.57 -21.16 3.57
CA GLY A 33 14.16 -21.50 3.42
C GLY A 33 13.59 -20.81 2.17
N ASN A 34 12.51 -21.33 1.59
CA ASN A 34 11.79 -20.64 0.51
C ASN A 34 10.80 -19.62 1.10
N VAL A 35 11.28 -18.73 1.98
CA VAL A 35 10.43 -17.72 2.61
C VAL A 35 10.47 -16.47 1.73
N GLN A 36 9.51 -16.38 0.83
CA GLN A 36 9.30 -15.18 0.03
C GLN A 36 8.84 -14.03 0.93
N ILE A 37 9.43 -12.84 0.81
CA ILE A 37 9.02 -11.65 1.60
C ILE A 37 7.51 -11.41 1.45
N VAL A 38 6.96 -11.76 0.28
CA VAL A 38 5.53 -11.75 -0.05
C VAL A 38 4.67 -12.30 1.11
N TRP A 39 5.06 -13.37 1.80
CA TRP A 39 4.26 -13.95 2.88
C TRP A 39 4.16 -13.05 4.12
N PHE A 40 5.24 -12.39 4.52
CA PHE A 40 5.20 -11.43 5.64
C PHE A 40 4.30 -10.24 5.32
N TYR A 41 4.30 -9.81 4.06
CA TYR A 41 3.40 -8.75 3.61
C TYR A 41 1.95 -9.18 3.54
N VAL A 42 1.65 -10.34 2.95
CA VAL A 42 0.28 -10.87 2.90
C VAL A 42 -0.27 -11.01 4.32
N PHE A 43 0.55 -11.51 5.25
CA PHE A 43 0.17 -11.57 6.66
C PHE A 43 -0.11 -10.18 7.25
N ASN A 44 0.75 -9.18 7.00
CA ASN A 44 0.53 -7.82 7.48
C ASN A 44 -0.78 -7.22 6.93
N TYR A 45 -1.00 -7.30 5.61
CA TYR A 45 -2.23 -6.81 4.97
C TYR A 45 -3.48 -7.57 5.43
N LEU A 46 -3.37 -8.84 5.77
CA LEU A 46 -4.46 -9.61 6.36
C LEU A 46 -4.78 -9.14 7.78
N VAL A 47 -3.76 -8.90 8.60
CA VAL A 47 -3.92 -8.33 9.95
C VAL A 47 -4.57 -6.93 9.88
N MET A 48 -4.12 -6.08 8.94
CA MET A 48 -4.71 -4.78 8.64
C MET A 48 -6.21 -4.86 8.34
N PHE A 49 -6.56 -5.78 7.45
CA PHE A 49 -7.93 -5.99 7.02
C PHE A 49 -8.80 -6.46 8.19
N ILE A 50 -8.30 -7.41 8.98
CA ILE A 50 -9.01 -7.91 10.17
C ILE A 50 -9.27 -6.80 11.17
N PHE A 51 -8.26 -5.98 11.51
CA PHE A 51 -8.46 -4.87 12.45
C PHE A 51 -9.46 -3.83 11.93
N THR A 52 -9.46 -3.59 10.63
CA THR A 52 -10.42 -2.67 10.00
C THR A 52 -11.84 -3.26 10.04
N MET A 53 -12.01 -4.54 9.75
CA MET A 53 -13.32 -5.21 9.84
C MET A 53 -13.85 -5.29 11.27
N ILE A 54 -12.98 -5.54 12.25
CA ILE A 54 -13.32 -5.49 13.67
C ILE A 54 -13.77 -4.08 14.07
N ALA A 55 -13.04 -3.05 13.61
CA ALA A 55 -13.41 -1.65 13.83
C ALA A 55 -14.80 -1.31 13.27
N VAL A 56 -15.14 -1.88 12.11
CA VAL A 56 -16.44 -1.70 11.47
C VAL A 56 -17.54 -2.39 12.28
N TYR A 57 -17.33 -3.67 12.61
CA TYR A 57 -18.29 -4.48 13.36
C TYR A 57 -18.63 -3.88 14.73
N LEU A 58 -17.61 -3.45 15.47
CA LEU A 58 -17.81 -2.89 16.81
C LEU A 58 -18.63 -1.61 16.80
N ALA A 59 -18.40 -0.73 15.82
CA ALA A 59 -19.15 0.51 15.73
C ALA A 59 -20.59 0.32 15.23
N GLU A 60 -20.87 -0.75 14.47
CA GLU A 60 -22.26 -1.16 14.21
C GLU A 60 -22.97 -1.65 15.48
N THR A 61 -22.26 -2.36 16.38
CA THR A 61 -22.85 -2.83 17.64
C THR A 61 -23.00 -1.75 18.71
N GLU A 62 -22.14 -0.72 18.71
CA GLU A 62 -22.21 0.39 19.67
C GLU A 62 -23.25 1.45 19.26
N TYR A 63 -23.60 1.55 17.97
CA TYR A 63 -24.63 2.47 17.48
C TYR A 63 -25.97 1.78 17.30
N ASP A 64 -26.84 1.88 18.31
CA ASP A 64 -28.26 1.74 18.06
C ASP A 64 -28.83 3.13 17.67
N PRO A 65 -29.19 3.36 16.40
CA PRO A 65 -29.75 4.63 15.92
C PRO A 65 -31.03 5.04 16.67
N GLN A 66 -31.69 4.10 17.36
CA GLN A 66 -32.98 4.33 18.00
C GLN A 66 -32.92 4.43 19.53
N THR A 67 -31.95 3.79 20.21
CA THR A 67 -31.94 3.75 21.70
C THR A 67 -30.87 4.63 22.35
N ASN A 68 -29.75 4.91 21.68
CA ASN A 68 -28.62 5.66 22.26
C ASN A 68 -28.39 7.05 21.63
N PHE A 69 -29.33 7.55 20.84
CA PHE A 69 -29.24 8.87 20.22
C PHE A 69 -29.39 9.98 21.27
N GLN A 70 -28.26 10.45 21.84
CA GLN A 70 -28.24 11.61 22.70
C GLN A 70 -28.39 12.88 21.85
N LEU A 71 -29.60 13.43 21.79
CA LEU A 71 -29.91 14.72 21.13
C LEU A 71 -28.99 15.88 21.56
N ASN A 72 -28.40 15.78 22.75
CA ASN A 72 -27.52 16.78 23.36
C ASN A 72 -26.10 16.24 23.59
N GLY A 73 -25.53 15.55 22.60
CA GLY A 73 -24.12 15.18 22.63
C GLY A 73 -23.23 16.41 22.50
N THR A 74 -22.98 17.11 23.61
CA THR A 74 -21.94 18.14 23.68
C THR A 74 -20.59 17.45 23.54
N TYR A 75 -19.87 17.66 22.44
CA TYR A 75 -18.50 17.20 22.31
C TYR A 75 -17.55 18.36 22.61
N ARG A 76 -16.50 18.08 23.38
CA ARG A 76 -15.52 19.06 23.84
C ARG A 76 -14.37 19.08 22.85
N VAL A 77 -14.28 20.11 22.04
CA VAL A 77 -13.12 20.38 21.19
C VAL A 77 -12.06 21.04 22.05
N LEU A 78 -10.82 20.56 22.02
CA LEU A 78 -9.73 21.24 22.73
C LEU A 78 -9.51 22.62 22.06
N HIS A 79 -9.71 23.71 22.82
CA HIS A 79 -9.59 25.12 22.38
C HIS A 79 -10.80 25.79 21.69
N GLU A 80 -11.93 25.10 21.51
CA GLU A 80 -13.19 25.73 21.10
C GLU A 80 -14.33 25.42 22.08
N ASN A 81 -15.28 26.35 22.23
CA ASN A 81 -16.48 26.19 23.06
C ASN A 81 -17.24 24.91 22.69
N ILE A 82 -18.09 24.46 23.62
CA ILE A 82 -19.04 23.33 23.46
C ILE A 82 -19.66 23.36 22.06
N GLY A 83 -19.30 22.38 21.23
CA GLY A 83 -19.85 22.22 19.91
C GLY A 83 -21.20 21.50 19.98
N TYR A 84 -22.20 22.05 19.29
CA TYR A 84 -23.51 21.41 19.16
C TYR A 84 -23.54 20.57 17.90
N CYS A 85 -24.17 19.40 18.00
CA CYS A 85 -24.44 18.60 16.83
C CYS A 85 -25.43 19.30 15.89
N VAL A 86 -25.09 19.41 14.60
CA VAL A 86 -26.00 20.00 13.60
C VAL A 86 -27.05 19.00 13.11
N GLU A 87 -26.76 17.70 13.13
CA GLU A 87 -27.69 16.64 12.73
C GLU A 87 -28.43 16.07 13.96
N MET A 88 -29.70 16.45 14.11
CA MET A 88 -30.59 16.03 15.21
C MET A 88 -31.51 14.85 14.86
N LYS A 89 -31.35 14.25 13.67
CA LYS A 89 -32.19 13.13 13.22
C LYS A 89 -31.45 11.79 13.41
N PRO A 90 -32.16 10.74 13.87
CA PRO A 90 -31.60 9.40 13.90
C PRO A 90 -31.36 8.91 12.47
N ALA A 91 -30.29 8.12 12.29
CA ALA A 91 -29.92 7.60 10.98
C ALA A 91 -30.99 6.63 10.43
N ASP A 92 -31.33 6.75 9.16
CA ASP A 92 -32.22 5.79 8.48
C ASP A 92 -31.42 4.70 7.79
N SER A 93 -31.30 3.55 8.47
CA SER A 93 -30.60 2.35 7.98
C SER A 93 -31.03 1.85 6.59
N ARG A 94 -32.18 2.30 6.05
CA ARG A 94 -32.63 1.93 4.69
C ARG A 94 -31.98 2.74 3.58
N VAL A 95 -31.49 3.94 3.88
CA VAL A 95 -30.97 4.90 2.89
C VAL A 95 -29.53 5.32 3.19
N GLU A 96 -29.14 5.22 4.46
CA GLU A 96 -27.86 5.67 4.96
C GLU A 96 -27.00 4.49 5.37
N TRP A 97 -25.73 4.54 4.96
CA TRP A 97 -24.71 3.54 5.19
C TRP A 97 -23.59 4.14 6.03
N LEU A 98 -22.83 3.27 6.68
CA LEU A 98 -21.72 3.65 7.54
C LEU A 98 -20.60 4.33 6.74
N SER A 99 -19.95 5.35 7.31
CA SER A 99 -18.72 5.94 6.77
C SER A 99 -17.55 5.57 7.67
N LEU A 100 -16.53 4.93 7.10
CA LEU A 100 -15.39 4.39 7.85
C LEU A 100 -14.63 5.49 8.60
N LEU A 101 -14.33 6.62 7.94
CA LEU A 101 -13.64 7.72 8.58
C LEU A 101 -14.46 8.40 9.68
N ARG A 102 -15.78 8.52 9.50
CA ARG A 102 -16.65 9.08 10.54
C ARG A 102 -16.74 8.16 11.76
N MET A 103 -16.69 6.84 11.56
CA MET A 103 -16.64 5.89 12.68
C MET A 103 -15.34 6.00 13.46
N VAL A 104 -14.20 6.13 12.76
CA VAL A 104 -12.88 6.29 13.37
C VAL A 104 -12.79 7.56 14.23
N ASP A 105 -13.53 8.61 13.86
CA ASP A 105 -13.60 9.84 14.66
C ASP A 105 -14.64 9.78 15.79
N THR A 106 -15.71 8.99 15.63
CA THR A 106 -16.81 8.92 16.60
C THR A 106 -16.55 7.90 17.71
N TYR A 107 -15.88 6.79 17.41
CA TYR A 107 -15.69 5.67 18.33
C TYR A 107 -14.23 5.47 18.72
N VAL A 108 -13.98 5.43 20.02
CA VAL A 108 -12.63 5.23 20.58
C VAL A 108 -12.03 3.89 20.16
N LEU A 109 -12.83 2.82 20.18
CA LEU A 109 -12.31 1.48 19.86
C LEU A 109 -11.99 1.35 18.37
N SER A 110 -12.87 1.85 17.48
CA SER A 110 -12.60 1.92 16.04
C SER A 110 -11.38 2.80 15.73
N ASN A 111 -11.19 3.89 16.48
CA ASN A 111 -10.01 4.74 16.38
C ASN A 111 -8.71 3.98 16.72
N ILE A 112 -8.69 3.27 17.84
CA ILE A 112 -7.53 2.46 18.27
C ILE A 112 -7.21 1.41 17.21
N MET A 113 -8.21 0.70 16.70
CA MET A 113 -8.02 -0.33 15.68
C MET A 113 -7.50 0.25 14.37
N PHE A 114 -8.00 1.42 13.95
CA PHE A 114 -7.52 2.11 12.77
C PHE A 114 -6.06 2.57 12.91
N ARG A 115 -5.67 3.09 14.07
CA ARG A 115 -4.28 3.46 14.38
C ARG A 115 -3.36 2.24 14.38
N LEU A 116 -3.78 1.13 14.99
CA LEU A 116 -3.03 -0.13 14.97
C LEU A 116 -2.85 -0.63 13.55
N ALA A 117 -3.89 -0.54 12.72
CA ALA A 117 -3.78 -0.84 11.31
C ALA A 117 -2.71 0.07 10.67
N CYS A 118 -2.92 1.39 10.59
CA CYS A 118 -1.97 2.30 9.95
C CYS A 118 -0.53 2.16 10.48
N GLY A 119 -0.36 1.99 11.79
CA GLY A 119 0.95 1.84 12.44
C GLY A 119 1.65 0.51 12.14
N LEU A 120 0.96 -0.64 12.21
CA LEU A 120 1.57 -1.95 11.97
C LEU A 120 2.01 -2.13 10.50
N SER A 121 1.37 -1.44 9.56
CA SER A 121 1.75 -1.47 8.14
C SER A 121 2.85 -0.47 7.78
N LEU A 122 3.25 0.41 8.69
CA LEU A 122 4.20 1.50 8.42
C LEU A 122 5.55 1.00 7.92
N CYS A 123 6.16 0.04 8.60
CA CYS A 123 7.48 -0.50 8.24
C CYS A 123 7.48 -1.03 6.80
N TYR A 124 6.42 -1.72 6.40
CA TYR A 124 6.27 -2.28 5.08
C TYR A 124 6.01 -1.21 4.02
N ARG A 125 5.17 -0.21 4.32
CA ARG A 125 4.89 0.93 3.43
C ARG A 125 6.12 1.81 3.19
N VAL A 126 7.09 1.84 4.10
CA VAL A 126 8.37 2.53 3.89
C VAL A 126 9.35 1.66 3.10
N PHE A 127 9.46 0.37 3.47
CA PHE A 127 10.44 -0.54 2.87
C PHE A 127 10.10 -0.88 1.41
N MET A 128 8.83 -1.09 1.08
CA MET A 128 8.40 -1.55 -0.25
C MET A 128 8.74 -0.58 -1.38
N PRO A 129 8.34 0.71 -1.31
CA PRO A 129 8.82 1.76 -2.21
C PRO A 129 10.33 1.78 -2.39
N TRP A 130 11.07 1.61 -1.29
CA TRP A 130 12.52 1.68 -1.31
C TRP A 130 13.14 0.49 -2.05
N ALA A 131 12.66 -0.72 -1.78
CA ALA A 131 13.09 -1.93 -2.46
C ALA A 131 12.75 -1.89 -3.95
N LEU A 132 11.55 -1.43 -4.30
CA LEU A 132 11.13 -1.25 -5.69
C LEU A 132 11.98 -0.21 -6.41
N TRP A 133 12.25 0.93 -5.78
CA TRP A 133 13.14 1.95 -6.33
C TRP A 133 14.54 1.41 -6.58
N ALA A 134 15.11 0.67 -5.63
CA ALA A 134 16.43 0.08 -5.76
C ALA A 134 16.49 -0.91 -6.95
N LYS A 135 15.46 -1.76 -7.10
CA LYS A 135 15.29 -2.64 -8.26
C LYS A 135 15.29 -1.83 -9.57
N LEU A 136 14.41 -0.84 -9.67
CA LEU A 136 14.22 -0.07 -10.91
C LEU A 136 15.45 0.77 -11.31
N VAL A 137 16.24 1.26 -10.35
CA VAL A 137 17.38 2.16 -10.61
C VAL A 137 18.70 1.41 -10.84
N PHE A 138 18.97 0.36 -10.06
CA PHE A 138 20.27 -0.32 -10.08
C PHE A 138 20.32 -1.53 -11.00
N TYR A 139 19.23 -2.28 -11.15
CA TYR A 139 19.26 -3.54 -11.92
C TYR A 139 19.11 -3.32 -13.43
N TYR A 140 18.44 -2.23 -13.84
CA TYR A 140 18.18 -1.99 -15.26
C TYR A 140 18.91 -0.74 -15.78
N PRO A 141 19.70 -0.86 -16.87
CA PRO A 141 20.24 0.29 -17.58
C PRO A 141 19.11 0.99 -18.36
N ARG A 142 18.37 1.88 -17.68
CA ARG A 142 17.29 2.69 -18.27
C ARG A 142 17.67 4.15 -18.42
N SER A 143 16.89 4.85 -19.24
CA SER A 143 17.06 6.27 -19.54
C SER A 143 16.96 7.14 -18.27
N LEU A 144 17.59 8.31 -18.28
CA LEU A 144 17.57 9.25 -17.15
C LEU A 144 16.14 9.61 -16.69
N PRO A 145 15.16 9.87 -17.60
CA PRO A 145 13.78 10.16 -17.18
C PRO A 145 13.14 9.03 -16.37
N PHE A 146 13.41 7.77 -16.72
CA PHE A 146 12.88 6.61 -15.98
C PHE A 146 13.39 6.59 -14.53
N LYS A 147 14.68 6.86 -14.32
CA LYS A 147 15.29 6.91 -12.99
C LYS A 147 14.76 8.09 -12.17
N ILE A 148 14.53 9.24 -12.81
CA ILE A 148 13.92 10.41 -12.16
C ILE A 148 12.49 10.09 -11.73
N SER A 149 11.67 9.49 -12.60
CA SER A 149 10.30 9.09 -12.28
C SER A 149 10.24 8.10 -11.12
N ALA A 150 11.13 7.10 -11.09
CA ALA A 150 11.24 6.17 -9.96
C ALA A 150 11.62 6.90 -8.65
N GLY A 151 12.53 7.88 -8.70
CA GLY A 151 12.88 8.71 -7.55
C GLY A 151 11.73 9.57 -7.04
N ILE A 152 10.98 10.19 -7.95
CA ILE A 152 9.78 10.99 -7.61
C ILE A 152 8.72 10.09 -6.94
N MET A 153 8.48 8.90 -7.48
CA MET A 153 7.57 7.92 -6.89
C MET A 153 7.95 7.60 -5.43
N LEU A 154 9.23 7.31 -5.17
CA LEU A 154 9.73 7.03 -3.82
C LEU A 154 9.51 8.21 -2.87
N LEU A 155 9.79 9.44 -3.31
CA LEU A 155 9.60 10.63 -2.48
C LEU A 155 8.12 10.87 -2.16
N LEU A 156 7.25 10.76 -3.16
CA LEU A 156 5.80 10.91 -2.97
C LEU A 156 5.25 9.83 -2.05
N GLN A 157 5.69 8.58 -2.18
CA GLN A 157 5.29 7.50 -1.27
C GLN A 157 5.73 7.76 0.17
N LYS A 158 6.92 8.33 0.40
CA LYS A 158 7.33 8.72 1.77
C LYS A 158 6.45 9.83 2.35
N VAL A 159 6.11 10.84 1.55
CA VAL A 159 5.19 11.91 1.96
C VAL A 159 3.82 11.35 2.28
N GLU A 160 3.29 10.46 1.42
CA GLU A 160 2.02 9.78 1.60
C GLU A 160 1.97 9.01 2.93
N VAL A 161 3.00 8.23 3.23
CA VAL A 161 3.10 7.45 4.47
C VAL A 161 3.15 8.35 5.70
N CYS A 162 3.92 9.44 5.66
CA CYS A 162 3.96 10.41 6.75
C CYS A 162 2.60 11.08 6.97
N CYS A 163 1.94 11.52 5.90
CA CYS A 163 0.62 12.13 5.97
C CYS A 163 -0.43 11.16 6.50
N LEU A 164 -0.42 9.90 6.07
CA LEU A 164 -1.34 8.88 6.56
C LEU A 164 -1.15 8.60 8.06
N MET A 165 0.09 8.59 8.54
CA MET A 165 0.36 8.43 9.98
C MET A 165 -0.19 9.61 10.79
N ILE A 166 0.11 10.85 10.38
CA ILE A 166 -0.39 12.05 11.05
C ILE A 166 -1.92 12.09 11.01
N PHE A 167 -2.51 11.72 9.88
CA PHE A 167 -3.95 11.58 9.70
C PHE A 167 -4.56 10.53 10.64
N SER A 168 -3.92 9.37 10.81
CA SER A 168 -4.43 8.31 11.69
C SER A 168 -4.36 8.67 13.18
N ILE A 169 -3.40 9.52 13.57
CA ILE A 169 -3.20 9.93 14.95
C ILE A 169 -4.14 11.09 15.32
N ASN A 170 -4.34 12.06 14.44
CA ASN A 170 -5.20 13.21 14.75
C ASN A 170 -6.69 12.84 14.67
N MET A 171 -7.45 13.15 15.72
CA MET A 171 -8.91 13.13 15.68
C MET A 171 -9.47 14.49 15.29
N LEU A 172 -10.50 14.51 14.45
CA LEU A 172 -11.08 15.75 13.92
C LEU A 172 -11.73 16.60 15.01
N LYS A 173 -12.38 15.94 15.97
CA LYS A 173 -13.12 16.60 17.06
C LYS A 173 -12.27 16.97 18.27
N PHE A 174 -11.13 16.30 18.47
CA PHE A 174 -10.34 16.45 19.71
C PHE A 174 -8.96 17.09 19.50
N ASP A 175 -8.41 17.00 18.28
CA ASP A 175 -7.06 17.48 17.97
C ASP A 175 -7.07 18.62 16.92
N TYR A 176 -6.00 18.74 16.15
CA TYR A 176 -5.81 19.80 15.16
C TYR A 176 -6.48 19.49 13.82
N LYS A 177 -7.72 19.96 13.67
CA LYS A 177 -8.51 19.86 12.42
C LYS A 177 -7.78 20.33 11.16
N TYR A 178 -7.02 21.43 11.24
CA TYR A 178 -6.24 21.94 10.09
C TYR A 178 -5.13 20.98 9.66
N ALA A 179 -4.42 20.36 10.63
CA ALA A 179 -3.37 19.39 10.34
C ALA A 179 -3.94 18.11 9.71
N TYR A 180 -5.09 17.65 10.24
CA TYR A 180 -5.84 16.53 9.65
C TYR A 180 -6.23 16.82 8.20
N HIS A 181 -6.86 17.97 7.94
CA HIS A 181 -7.31 18.36 6.61
C HIS A 181 -6.13 18.43 5.61
N LEU A 182 -5.01 19.06 6.01
CA LEU A 182 -3.83 19.13 5.18
C LEU A 182 -3.29 17.74 4.83
N CYS A 183 -3.15 16.86 5.81
CA CYS A 183 -2.65 15.49 5.59
C CYS A 183 -3.59 14.67 4.72
N PHE A 184 -4.90 14.80 4.90
CA PHE A 184 -5.92 14.14 4.09
C PHE A 184 -5.84 14.59 2.62
N VAL A 185 -5.75 15.89 2.37
CA VAL A 185 -5.62 16.44 1.00
C VAL A 185 -4.33 15.97 0.34
N VAL A 186 -3.20 16.04 1.06
CA VAL A 186 -1.91 15.59 0.54
C VAL A 186 -1.94 14.10 0.20
N TRP A 187 -2.52 13.27 1.07
CA TRP A 187 -2.73 11.84 0.79
C TRP A 187 -3.59 11.64 -0.46
N LEU A 188 -4.72 12.33 -0.58
CA LEU A 188 -5.65 12.17 -1.69
C LEU A 188 -5.06 12.63 -3.04
N VAL A 189 -4.25 13.68 -3.04
CA VAL A 189 -3.62 14.23 -4.26
C VAL A 189 -2.35 13.48 -4.66
N SER A 190 -1.55 13.04 -3.70
CA SER A 190 -0.31 12.31 -3.99
C SER A 190 -0.58 10.92 -4.55
N ASN A 191 -1.62 10.22 -4.08
CA ASN A 191 -1.92 8.85 -4.49
C ASN A 191 -2.18 8.68 -6.00
N PRO A 192 -3.01 9.49 -6.67
CA PRO A 192 -3.19 9.41 -8.12
C PRO A 192 -1.89 9.55 -8.90
N ILE A 193 -0.99 10.44 -8.44
CA ILE A 193 0.31 10.66 -9.08
C ILE A 193 1.21 9.44 -8.89
N ILE A 194 1.28 8.90 -7.67
CA ILE A 194 2.02 7.67 -7.35
C ILE A 194 1.50 6.51 -8.21
N MET A 195 0.18 6.35 -8.26
CA MET A 195 -0.49 5.29 -9.02
C MET A 195 -0.19 5.38 -10.52
N ALA A 196 -0.23 6.57 -11.10
CA ALA A 196 0.09 6.81 -12.50
C ALA A 196 1.56 6.51 -12.81
N ILE A 197 2.49 7.06 -12.01
CA ILE A 197 3.94 6.85 -12.20
C ILE A 197 4.30 5.38 -12.04
N SER A 198 3.81 4.72 -10.99
CA SER A 198 4.08 3.31 -10.75
C SER A 198 3.53 2.45 -11.90
N THR A 199 2.27 2.64 -12.31
CA THR A 199 1.69 1.89 -13.43
C THR A 199 2.51 2.07 -14.71
N TRP A 200 2.94 3.30 -15.01
CA TRP A 200 3.82 3.59 -16.14
C TRP A 200 5.16 2.85 -16.06
N LEU A 201 5.85 2.94 -14.92
CA LEU A 201 7.15 2.28 -14.72
C LEU A 201 7.05 0.77 -14.92
N HIS A 202 5.96 0.15 -14.46
CA HIS A 202 5.73 -1.29 -14.62
C HIS A 202 5.39 -1.69 -16.05
N VAL A 203 4.63 -0.88 -16.79
CA VAL A 203 4.39 -1.11 -18.23
C VAL A 203 5.72 -1.05 -19.01
N CYS A 204 6.63 -0.16 -18.64
CA CYS A 204 7.95 -0.08 -19.27
C CYS A 204 8.89 -1.24 -18.90
N ASP A 205 8.65 -1.90 -17.77
CA ASP A 205 9.50 -2.98 -17.25
C ASP A 205 9.03 -4.37 -17.71
N ALA A 206 7.71 -4.64 -17.73
CA ALA A 206 7.20 -6.01 -17.76
C ALA A 206 6.25 -6.29 -18.94
N PHE A 207 6.66 -7.22 -19.83
CA PHE A 207 5.79 -7.87 -20.82
C PHE A 207 5.93 -9.41 -20.89
N GLU A 208 6.86 -10.02 -20.16
CA GLU A 208 7.23 -11.41 -20.40
C GLU A 208 6.19 -12.41 -19.83
N ASN A 209 5.73 -12.23 -18.58
CA ASN A 209 4.86 -13.21 -17.91
C ASN A 209 3.38 -12.79 -17.82
N LEU A 210 2.47 -13.78 -17.76
CA LEU A 210 1.02 -13.56 -17.59
C LEU A 210 0.68 -12.87 -16.26
N ILE A 211 1.38 -13.22 -15.18
CA ILE A 211 1.17 -12.66 -13.84
C ILE A 211 1.46 -11.15 -13.84
N ASP A 212 2.48 -10.72 -14.59
CA ASP A 212 2.84 -9.31 -14.70
C ASP A 212 1.78 -8.50 -15.45
N ARG A 213 1.22 -9.09 -16.53
CA ARG A 213 0.11 -8.47 -17.28
C ARG A 213 -1.14 -8.31 -16.41
N LEU A 214 -1.47 -9.34 -15.63
CA LEU A 214 -2.58 -9.28 -14.67
C LEU A 214 -2.33 -8.21 -13.59
N GLY A 215 -1.10 -8.12 -13.06
CA GLY A 215 -0.72 -7.09 -12.10
C GLY A 215 -0.86 -5.67 -12.67
N ILE A 216 -0.42 -5.44 -13.90
CA ILE A 216 -0.59 -4.15 -14.60
C ILE A 216 -2.06 -3.82 -14.80
N PHE A 217 -2.88 -4.79 -15.24
CA PHE A 217 -4.31 -4.57 -15.44
C PHE A 217 -5.02 -4.19 -14.13
N MET A 218 -4.70 -4.90 -13.03
CA MET A 218 -5.27 -4.61 -11.72
C MET A 218 -4.86 -3.22 -11.21
N LYS A 219 -3.60 -2.81 -11.41
CA LYS A 219 -3.13 -1.45 -11.08
C LYS A 219 -3.86 -0.38 -11.88
N LEU A 220 -4.03 -0.60 -13.19
CA LEU A 220 -4.74 0.34 -14.05
C LEU A 220 -6.21 0.48 -13.62
N ALA A 221 -6.90 -0.64 -13.40
CA ALA A 221 -8.28 -0.64 -12.95
C ALA A 221 -8.44 0.07 -11.59
N ALA A 222 -7.56 -0.24 -10.63
CA ALA A 222 -7.56 0.41 -9.32
C ALA A 222 -7.31 1.93 -9.44
N SER A 223 -6.36 2.34 -10.28
CA SER A 223 -6.04 3.76 -10.50
C SER A 223 -7.24 4.53 -11.06
N ILE A 224 -7.94 3.95 -12.05
CA ILE A 224 -9.14 4.57 -12.66
C ILE A 224 -10.25 4.72 -11.62
N VAL A 225 -10.54 3.66 -10.86
CA VAL A 225 -11.56 3.69 -9.80
C VAL A 225 -11.22 4.74 -8.75
N PHE A 226 -9.96 4.79 -8.29
CA PHE A 226 -9.53 5.77 -7.29
C PHE A 226 -9.74 7.19 -7.78
N ILE A 227 -9.26 7.51 -8.99
CA ILE A 227 -9.38 8.87 -9.58
C ILE A 227 -10.84 9.28 -9.77
N TRP A 228 -11.71 8.33 -10.13
CA TRP A 228 -13.13 8.60 -10.36
C TRP A 228 -13.88 8.94 -9.07
N TYR A 229 -13.66 8.18 -7.98
CA TYR A 229 -14.42 8.33 -6.74
C TYR A 229 -13.78 9.29 -5.72
N ALA A 230 -12.47 9.51 -5.79
CA ALA A 230 -11.74 10.38 -4.88
C ALA A 230 -12.32 11.81 -4.74
N PRO A 231 -12.77 12.51 -5.80
CA PRO A 231 -13.38 13.84 -5.67
C PRO A 231 -14.69 13.82 -4.88
N SER A 232 -15.56 12.84 -5.15
CA SER A 232 -16.83 12.70 -4.43
C SER A 232 -16.61 12.40 -2.95
N PHE A 233 -15.65 11.53 -2.66
CA PHE A 233 -15.21 11.22 -1.30
C PHE A 233 -14.64 12.47 -0.60
N TYR A 234 -13.79 13.24 -1.28
CA TYR A 234 -13.21 14.47 -0.74
C TYR A 234 -14.29 15.44 -0.28
N PHE A 235 -15.26 15.79 -1.14
CA PHE A 235 -16.29 16.76 -0.78
C PHE A 235 -17.16 16.30 0.38
N THR A 236 -17.48 14.99 0.42
CA THR A 236 -18.25 14.40 1.52
C THR A 236 -17.50 14.48 2.85
N HIS A 237 -16.19 14.19 2.83
CA HIS A 237 -15.38 14.23 4.04
C HIS A 237 -15.02 15.66 4.45
N LEU A 238 -14.84 16.56 3.48
CA LEU A 238 -14.62 17.99 3.73
C LEU A 238 -15.80 18.61 4.47
N ASP A 239 -17.02 18.26 4.08
CA ASP A 239 -18.23 18.68 4.77
C ASP A 239 -18.24 18.20 6.24
N TYR A 240 -17.85 16.94 6.49
CA TYR A 240 -17.72 16.39 7.84
C TYR A 240 -16.59 17.04 8.66
N ILE A 241 -15.48 17.41 8.01
CA ILE A 241 -14.38 18.12 8.67
C ILE A 241 -14.90 19.46 9.18
N TRP A 242 -15.56 20.24 8.32
CA TRP A 242 -15.96 21.62 8.64
C TRP A 242 -17.24 21.73 9.47
N GLN A 243 -18.18 20.82 9.29
CA GLN A 243 -19.45 20.80 10.01
C GLN A 243 -19.41 19.82 11.20
N PRO A 244 -20.00 20.20 12.34
CA PRO A 244 -20.06 19.33 13.51
C PRO A 244 -21.16 18.27 13.39
N LYS A 245 -20.89 17.24 12.59
CA LYS A 245 -21.76 16.08 12.43
C LYS A 245 -21.39 14.99 13.45
N CYS A 246 -22.39 14.30 13.99
CA CYS A 246 -22.17 13.40 15.14
C CYS A 246 -22.63 11.97 14.94
N HIS A 247 -23.13 11.61 13.75
CA HIS A 247 -23.37 10.22 13.41
C HIS A 247 -22.43 9.75 12.30
N PRO A 248 -22.05 8.46 12.32
CA PRO A 248 -21.17 7.88 11.32
C PRO A 248 -21.86 7.62 9.98
N TYR A 249 -23.18 7.77 9.90
CA TYR A 249 -23.96 7.44 8.70
C TYR A 249 -23.89 8.55 7.63
N VAL A 250 -23.88 8.13 6.36
CA VAL A 250 -23.91 8.96 5.16
C VAL A 250 -24.86 8.36 4.13
N ASN A 251 -25.28 9.14 3.15
CA ASN A 251 -26.08 8.60 2.05
C ASN A 251 -25.34 7.47 1.31
N TYR A 252 -26.08 6.47 0.82
CA TYR A 252 -25.53 5.33 0.08
C TYR A 252 -24.46 5.70 -0.97
N GLY A 253 -24.73 6.70 -1.81
CA GLY A 253 -23.78 7.12 -2.86
C GLY A 253 -22.46 7.69 -2.30
N GLN A 254 -22.51 8.31 -1.12
CA GLN A 254 -21.35 8.85 -0.42
C GLN A 254 -20.53 7.74 0.27
N ALA A 255 -21.20 6.78 0.90
CA ALA A 255 -20.53 5.60 1.45
C ALA A 255 -19.82 4.81 0.35
N MET A 256 -20.49 4.62 -0.80
CA MET A 256 -19.90 3.90 -1.93
C MET A 256 -18.66 4.60 -2.49
N SER A 257 -18.65 5.93 -2.59
CA SER A 257 -17.46 6.63 -3.06
C SER A 257 -16.28 6.50 -2.10
N GLU A 258 -16.54 6.54 -0.78
CA GLU A 258 -15.53 6.25 0.24
C GLU A 258 -14.99 4.81 0.11
N TYR A 259 -15.88 3.82 0.08
CA TYR A 259 -15.50 2.41 0.02
C TYR A 259 -14.70 2.07 -1.24
N LEU A 260 -15.14 2.56 -2.41
CA LEU A 260 -14.44 2.32 -3.67
C LEU A 260 -13.07 3.02 -3.69
N THR A 261 -12.93 4.17 -3.04
CA THR A 261 -11.63 4.85 -2.88
C THR A 261 -10.68 4.02 -2.00
N PHE A 262 -11.14 3.52 -0.86
CA PHE A 262 -10.32 2.67 0.01
C PHE A 262 -9.97 1.32 -0.62
N ILE A 263 -10.93 0.64 -1.24
CA ILE A 263 -10.72 -0.66 -1.89
C ILE A 263 -9.72 -0.52 -3.04
N SER A 264 -9.90 0.49 -3.90
CA SER A 264 -8.97 0.73 -5.01
C SER A 264 -7.55 1.04 -4.51
N TYR A 265 -7.42 1.88 -3.48
CA TYR A 265 -6.15 2.14 -2.82
C TYR A 265 -5.50 0.87 -2.26
N PHE A 266 -6.26 0.03 -1.56
CA PHE A 266 -5.76 -1.21 -0.98
C PHE A 266 -5.33 -2.22 -2.05
N VAL A 267 -6.16 -2.43 -3.08
CA VAL A 267 -5.86 -3.30 -4.21
C VAL A 267 -4.61 -2.83 -4.94
N PHE A 268 -4.47 -1.52 -5.16
CA PHE A 268 -3.27 -0.97 -5.79
C PHE A 268 -2.00 -1.27 -4.98
N ASN A 269 -2.06 -1.05 -3.67
CA ASN A 269 -0.93 -1.32 -2.77
C ASN A 269 -0.61 -2.82 -2.66
N LEU A 270 -1.63 -3.70 -2.72
CA LEU A 270 -1.41 -5.14 -2.82
C LEU A 270 -0.72 -5.53 -4.13
N CYS A 271 -0.95 -4.81 -5.22
CA CYS A 271 -0.27 -5.08 -6.48
C CYS A 271 1.24 -4.83 -6.41
N LEU A 272 1.73 -4.03 -5.44
CA LEU A 272 3.16 -3.88 -5.17
C LEU A 272 3.83 -5.20 -4.77
N LEU A 273 3.07 -6.15 -4.21
CA LEU A 273 3.57 -7.48 -3.87
C LEU A 273 4.01 -8.28 -5.09
N PHE A 274 3.32 -8.11 -6.22
CA PHE A 274 3.70 -8.76 -7.46
C PHE A 274 5.02 -8.21 -7.98
N ASP A 275 5.30 -6.94 -7.76
CA ASP A 275 6.50 -6.27 -8.29
C ASP A 275 7.79 -6.70 -7.58
N ILE A 276 7.66 -7.00 -6.29
CA ILE A 276 8.79 -7.35 -5.41
C ILE A 276 8.96 -8.86 -5.23
N ARG A 277 8.14 -9.68 -5.88
CA ARG A 277 8.14 -11.14 -5.69
C ARG A 277 9.51 -11.78 -5.98
N ASP A 278 10.30 -11.14 -6.84
CA ASP A 278 11.62 -11.58 -7.27
C ASP A 278 12.76 -10.96 -6.42
N LEU A 279 12.46 -10.06 -5.46
CA LEU A 279 13.45 -9.44 -4.56
C LEU A 279 13.85 -10.36 -3.39
N ARG A 280 14.11 -11.64 -3.68
CA ARG A 280 14.49 -12.65 -2.68
C ARG A 280 15.87 -12.37 -2.06
N GLY A 281 16.75 -11.72 -2.81
CA GLY A 281 18.10 -11.39 -2.38
C GLY A 281 18.20 -10.48 -1.15
N LEU A 282 17.17 -9.68 -0.87
CA LEU A 282 17.09 -8.85 0.34
C LEU A 282 16.91 -9.67 1.63
N VAL A 283 16.33 -10.87 1.54
CA VAL A 283 16.14 -11.78 2.70
C VAL A 283 17.36 -12.63 2.95
N TYR A 284 18.09 -12.96 1.87
CA TYR A 284 19.23 -13.87 1.90
C TYR A 284 20.50 -13.18 1.38
N PRO A 285 20.97 -12.10 2.03
CA PRO A 285 22.12 -11.33 1.54
C PRO A 285 23.39 -12.18 1.44
N ARG A 286 23.54 -13.23 2.26
CA ARG A 286 24.69 -14.15 2.22
C ARG A 286 24.66 -15.10 1.02
N SER A 287 23.48 -15.61 0.65
CA SER A 287 23.32 -16.46 -0.54
C SER A 287 23.56 -15.67 -1.84
N VAL A 288 23.28 -14.36 -1.82
CA VAL A 288 23.59 -13.43 -2.93
C VAL A 288 25.06 -13.00 -2.94
N ALA A 289 25.74 -13.03 -1.79
CA ALA A 289 27.17 -12.70 -1.68
C ALA A 289 28.11 -13.77 -2.28
N GLY A 290 27.57 -14.87 -2.82
CA GLY A 290 28.37 -15.96 -3.41
C GLY A 290 29.11 -16.81 -2.38
N GLU A 291 28.74 -16.71 -1.10
CA GLU A 291 29.27 -17.60 -0.06
C GLU A 291 28.63 -18.99 -0.22
N CYS A 292 29.40 -19.93 -0.76
CA CYS A 292 28.97 -21.31 -0.96
C CYS A 292 28.93 -22.09 0.37
N GLU A 293 27.87 -21.92 1.16
CA GLU A 293 27.65 -22.72 2.37
C GLU A 293 26.77 -23.95 2.05
N MET A 294 27.07 -25.12 2.63
CA MET A 294 26.36 -26.37 2.36
C MET A 294 24.96 -26.39 3.02
N VAL A 295 24.00 -25.66 2.45
CA VAL A 295 22.63 -25.60 3.01
C VAL A 295 21.78 -26.79 2.56
N VAL A 296 21.91 -27.22 1.30
CA VAL A 296 21.22 -28.41 0.75
C VAL A 296 22.27 -29.39 0.22
N PRO A 297 22.61 -30.47 0.96
CA PRO A 297 23.69 -31.39 0.60
C PRO A 297 23.55 -32.06 -0.77
N LYS A 298 22.34 -32.08 -1.33
CA LYS A 298 22.07 -32.63 -2.67
C LYS A 298 22.66 -31.77 -3.78
N ASN A 299 22.71 -30.44 -3.61
CA ASN A 299 23.11 -29.49 -4.66
C ASN A 299 24.64 -29.35 -4.81
N PHE A 300 25.39 -29.95 -3.87
CA PHE A 300 26.87 -30.01 -3.83
C PHE A 300 27.41 -31.42 -4.13
N LYS A 301 26.57 -32.31 -4.67
CA LYS A 301 27.03 -33.63 -5.12
C LYS A 301 27.78 -33.50 -6.44
N LYS A 302 28.65 -34.47 -6.71
CA LYS A 302 29.47 -34.51 -7.91
C LYS A 302 28.58 -34.50 -9.18
N GLY A 303 28.77 -33.50 -10.04
CA GLY A 303 27.95 -33.27 -11.25
C GLY A 303 26.74 -32.35 -11.07
N GLU A 304 26.49 -31.83 -9.88
CA GLU A 304 25.40 -30.86 -9.62
C GLU A 304 25.89 -29.41 -9.79
N ARG A 305 24.92 -28.48 -9.82
CA ARG A 305 25.14 -27.05 -10.13
C ARG A 305 26.22 -26.39 -9.26
N TYR A 306 26.37 -26.81 -8.00
CA TYR A 306 27.34 -26.28 -7.05
C TYR A 306 28.44 -27.27 -6.64
N ASP A 307 28.75 -28.27 -7.49
CA ASP A 307 29.87 -29.20 -7.26
C ASP A 307 31.21 -28.47 -7.08
N ARG A 308 31.40 -27.34 -7.80
CA ARG A 308 32.64 -26.54 -7.81
C ARG A 308 32.74 -25.50 -6.70
N CYS A 309 31.73 -25.41 -5.84
CA CYS A 309 31.71 -24.52 -4.68
C CYS A 309 32.49 -25.08 -3.47
N ARG A 310 33.10 -26.27 -3.60
CA ARG A 310 33.97 -26.92 -2.61
C ARG A 310 35.43 -26.53 -2.73
#